data_AF-A0AAX1TLW0-F1
#
_entry.id   AF-A0AAX1TLW0-F1
#
_cell.length_a   1.000
_cell.length_b   1.000
_cell.length_c   1.000
_cell.angle_alpha   90.00
_cell.angle_beta   90.00
_cell.angle_gamma   90.00
#
_symmetry.space_group_name_H-M   'P 1'
#
loop_
_entity.id
_entity.type
_entity.pdbx_description
1 polymer ?
#
loop_
_entity_poly.entity_id
_entity_poly.type
_entity_poly.pdbx_seq_one_letter_code
_entity_poly.pdbx_strand_id
1 'polypeptide(L)'
;MDEKTEKRGRPLGSGNKKDVILGIRVSKEEYNIIKEGLAKLKGKYKTNKNIILYLFKKYNILEENNKKSDKMFLKIIIEEMKKKKYTKEEKEQLIKEIYKTIENKDEE
;
A
#
# COMPACT_ATOMS: atom_id res chain seq x y z
N MET A 1 -53.81 3.61 8.74
CA MET A 1 -52.41 3.92 9.01
C MET A 1 -51.63 2.67 8.69
N ASP A 2 -51.07 2.57 7.49
CA ASP A 2 -50.35 1.39 7.03
C ASP A 2 -48.87 1.54 7.34
N GLU A 3 -48.44 1.01 8.49
CA GLU A 3 -47.03 0.84 8.80
C GLU A 3 -46.45 -0.24 7.87
N LYS A 4 -45.81 0.21 6.79
CA LYS A 4 -44.97 -0.65 5.96
C LYS A 4 -43.80 -1.12 6.82
N THR A 5 -43.86 -2.38 7.25
CA THR A 5 -42.71 -3.08 7.82
C THR A 5 -41.59 -3.07 6.79
N GLU A 6 -40.58 -2.22 7.02
CA GLU A 6 -39.37 -2.19 6.21
C GLU A 6 -38.75 -3.60 6.24
N LYS A 7 -38.63 -4.23 5.06
CA LYS A 7 -37.96 -5.52 4.90
C LYS A 7 -36.49 -5.36 5.28
N ARG A 8 -36.18 -5.49 6.57
CA ARG A 8 -34.81 -5.55 7.07
C ARG A 8 -34.23 -6.90 6.68
N GLY A 9 -33.47 -6.91 5.59
CA GLY A 9 -32.68 -8.06 5.18
C GLY A 9 -31.74 -8.53 6.31
N ARG A 10 -31.23 -9.76 6.17
CA ARG A 10 -30.32 -10.39 7.13
C ARG A 10 -29.16 -9.42 7.45
N PRO A 11 -28.87 -9.12 8.73
CA PRO A 11 -27.75 -8.24 9.07
C PRO A 11 -26.45 -8.86 8.55
N LEU A 12 -25.84 -8.18 7.59
CA LEU A 12 -24.59 -8.62 6.95
C LEU A 12 -23.43 -8.36 7.91
N GLY A 13 -23.25 -9.28 8.86
CA GLY A 13 -22.06 -9.42 9.70
C GLY A 13 -22.06 -8.61 11.00
N SER A 14 -21.66 -9.26 12.10
CA SER A 14 -21.44 -8.70 13.44
C SER A 14 -20.09 -7.99 13.60
N GLY A 15 -19.45 -7.59 12.49
CA GLY A 15 -18.12 -7.00 12.51
C GLY A 15 -18.10 -5.57 13.05
N ASN A 16 -16.96 -5.17 13.63
CA ASN A 16 -16.71 -3.81 14.11
C ASN A 16 -16.66 -2.76 12.96
N LYS A 17 -16.64 -3.22 11.70
CA LYS A 17 -16.64 -2.40 10.49
C LYS A 17 -18.07 -2.19 9.98
N LYS A 18 -18.73 -1.17 10.54
CA LYS A 18 -20.14 -0.87 10.29
C LYS A 18 -20.34 0.25 9.26
N ASP A 19 -19.35 1.13 9.14
CA ASP A 19 -19.43 2.29 8.25
C ASP A 19 -18.90 1.96 6.85
N VAL A 20 -19.41 2.65 5.83
CA VAL A 20 -19.00 2.46 4.44
C VAL A 20 -18.46 3.78 3.89
N ILE A 21 -17.24 3.75 3.35
CA ILE A 21 -16.62 4.88 2.65
C ILE A 21 -15.94 4.38 1.38
N LEU A 22 -16.19 5.07 0.25
CA LEU A 22 -15.67 4.66 -1.07
C LEU A 22 -15.97 3.19 -1.45
N GLY A 23 -17.07 2.63 -0.94
CA GLY A 23 -17.48 1.24 -1.19
C GLY A 23 -16.82 0.20 -0.28
N ILE A 24 -15.96 0.61 0.66
CA ILE A 24 -15.25 -0.27 1.59
C ILE A 24 -15.86 -0.14 2.98
N ARG A 25 -16.01 -1.27 3.68
CA ARG A 25 -16.42 -1.30 5.09
C ARG A 25 -15.24 -0.97 5.99
N VAL A 26 -15.44 -0.04 6.90
CA VAL A 26 -14.40 0.49 7.79
C VAL A 26 -14.91 0.61 9.23
N SER A 27 -13.99 0.65 10.18
CA SER A 27 -14.28 1.04 11.55
C SER A 27 -14.65 2.53 11.60
N LYS A 28 -15.24 2.96 12.71
CA LYS A 28 -15.59 4.37 12.91
C LYS A 28 -14.36 5.28 12.93
N GLU A 29 -13.25 4.79 13.48
CA GLU A 29 -11.97 5.50 13.53
C GLU A 29 -11.38 5.67 12.13
N GLU A 30 -11.30 4.57 11.37
CA GLU A 30 -10.87 4.57 9.96
C GLU A 30 -11.74 5.52 9.12
N TYR A 31 -13.06 5.49 9.33
CA TYR A 31 -14.01 6.36 8.63
C TYR A 31 -13.70 7.84 8.85
N ASN A 32 -13.47 8.24 10.11
CA ASN A 32 -13.20 9.63 10.46
C ASN A 32 -11.89 10.14 9.83
N ILE A 33 -10.83 9.32 9.91
CA ILE A 33 -9.53 9.64 9.30
C ILE A 33 -9.68 9.86 7.79
N ILE A 34 -10.33 8.92 7.10
CA ILE A 34 -10.52 8.99 5.65
C ILE A 34 -11.38 10.19 5.29
N LYS A 35 -12.46 10.46 6.04
CA LYS A 35 -13.36 11.59 5.81
C LYS A 35 -12.64 12.92 5.96
N GLU A 36 -11.82 13.09 6.99
CA GLU A 36 -11.03 14.32 7.20
C GLU A 36 -10.00 14.51 6.07
N GLY A 37 -9.32 13.43 5.67
CA GLY A 37 -8.38 13.44 4.54
C GLY A 37 -9.06 13.84 3.23
N LEU A 38 -10.21 13.25 2.91
CA LEU A 38 -10.99 13.60 1.72
C LEU A 38 -11.46 15.05 1.74
N ALA A 39 -11.86 15.59 2.90
CA ALA A 39 -12.28 16.98 3.04
C ALA A 39 -11.14 17.95 2.67
N LYS A 40 -9.92 17.70 3.15
CA LYS A 40 -8.73 18.49 2.80
C LYS A 40 -8.42 18.44 1.30
N LEU A 41 -8.62 17.28 0.66
CA LEU A 41 -8.35 17.07 -0.76
C LEU A 41 -9.46 17.61 -1.68
N LYS A 42 -10.69 17.75 -1.17
CA LYS A 42 -11.85 18.23 -1.93
C LYS A 42 -11.68 19.65 -2.44
N GLY A 43 -11.03 20.53 -1.66
CA GLY A 43 -10.75 21.91 -2.08
C GLY A 43 -9.84 21.97 -3.32
N LYS A 44 -8.88 21.05 -3.45
CA LYS A 44 -7.91 21.03 -4.55
C LYS A 44 -8.41 20.28 -5.78
N TYR A 45 -9.09 19.15 -5.59
CA TYR A 45 -9.42 18.21 -6.68
C TYR A 45 -10.90 18.20 -7.07
N LYS A 46 -11.76 18.91 -6.32
CA LYS A 46 -13.21 19.11 -6.52
C LYS A 46 -14.08 17.86 -6.44
N THR A 47 -13.69 16.78 -7.12
CA THR A 47 -14.46 15.52 -7.22
C THR A 47 -13.72 14.37 -6.56
N ASN A 48 -14.46 13.42 -6.00
CA ASN A 48 -13.88 12.20 -5.42
C ASN A 48 -13.09 11.39 -6.46
N LYS A 49 -13.54 11.37 -7.72
CA LYS A 49 -12.82 10.72 -8.83
C LYS A 49 -11.40 11.28 -9.00
N ASN A 50 -11.26 12.60 -9.02
CA ASN A 50 -9.97 13.25 -9.16
C ASN A 50 -9.06 13.02 -7.94
N ILE A 51 -9.64 12.99 -6.74
CA ILE A 51 -8.91 12.64 -5.52
C ILE A 51 -8.37 11.22 -5.61
N ILE A 52 -9.19 10.26 -6.02
CA ILE A 52 -8.80 8.85 -6.18
C ILE A 52 -7.67 8.73 -7.22
N LEU A 53 -7.82 9.34 -8.40
CA LEU A 53 -6.79 9.33 -9.44
C LEU A 53 -5.46 9.92 -8.96
N TYR A 54 -5.51 11.02 -8.19
CA TYR A 54 -4.32 11.61 -7.58
C TYR A 54 -3.67 10.67 -6.57
N LEU A 55 -4.45 10.03 -5.70
CA LEU A 55 -3.93 9.07 -4.72
C LEU A 55 -3.25 7.90 -5.44
N PHE A 56 -3.91 7.30 -6.44
CA PHE A 56 -3.31 6.25 -7.26
C PHE A 56 -1.99 6.71 -7.88
N LYS A 57 -1.95 7.87 -8.54
CA LYS A 57 -0.71 8.37 -9.14
C LYS A 57 0.39 8.60 -8.09
N LYS A 58 0.05 9.20 -6.94
CA LYS A 58 1.03 9.54 -5.90
C LYS A 58 1.66 8.29 -5.28
N TYR A 59 0.85 7.29 -4.94
CA TYR A 59 1.33 6.08 -4.28
C TYR A 59 1.92 5.07 -5.28
N ASN A 60 1.47 5.06 -6.53
CA ASN A 60 2.11 4.25 -7.58
C ASN A 60 3.52 4.76 -7.93
N ILE A 61 3.72 6.09 -7.94
CA ILE A 61 5.06 6.69 -8.08
C ILE A 61 5.97 6.32 -6.91
N LEU A 62 5.41 6.16 -5.69
CA LEU A 62 6.18 5.75 -4.53
C LEU A 62 6.74 4.32 -4.70
N GLU A 63 5.91 3.39 -5.20
CA GLU A 63 6.36 2.03 -5.51
C GLU A 63 7.43 2.00 -6.62
N GLU A 64 7.24 2.77 -7.70
CA GLU A 64 8.23 2.84 -8.79
C GLU A 64 9.57 3.44 -8.32
N ASN A 65 9.53 4.42 -7.42
CA ASN A 65 10.73 5.03 -6.86
C ASN A 65 11.45 4.09 -5.89
N ASN A 66 10.72 3.32 -5.07
CA ASN A 66 11.29 2.28 -4.22
C ASN A 66 11.97 1.18 -5.06
N LYS A 67 11.30 0.70 -6.12
CA LYS A 67 11.90 -0.27 -7.05
C LYS A 67 13.16 0.29 -7.74
N LYS A 68 13.18 1.60 -8.05
CA LYS A 68 14.38 2.27 -8.58
C LYS A 68 15.51 2.35 -7.57
N SER A 69 15.22 2.65 -6.29
CA SER A 69 16.25 2.67 -5.25
C SER A 69 16.82 1.28 -5.01
N ASP A 70 15.98 0.24 -5.01
CA ASP A 70 16.43 -1.15 -4.82
C ASP A 70 17.34 -1.60 -5.98
N LYS A 71 16.97 -1.25 -7.21
CA LYS A 71 17.80 -1.51 -8.39
C LYS A 71 19.13 -0.75 -8.36
N MET A 72 19.15 0.48 -7.87
CA MET A 72 20.37 1.27 -7.73
C MET A 72 21.29 0.71 -6.64
N PHE A 73 20.72 0.28 -5.51
CA PHE A 73 21.43 -0.38 -4.43
C PHE A 73 22.05 -1.71 -4.87
N LEU A 74 21.27 -2.55 -5.59
CA LEU A 74 21.77 -3.79 -6.19
C LEU A 74 22.94 -3.54 -7.15
N LYS A 75 22.88 -2.48 -7.97
CA LYS A 75 23.97 -2.12 -8.88
C LYS A 75 25.26 -1.75 -8.13
N ILE A 76 25.15 -1.00 -7.04
CA ILE A 76 26.29 -0.62 -6.18
C ILE A 76 26.91 -1.86 -5.53
N ILE A 77 26.09 -2.77 -5.00
CA ILE A 77 26.59 -4.02 -4.40
C ILE A 77 27.33 -4.87 -5.45
N ILE A 78 26.77 -5.01 -6.65
CA ILE A 78 27.40 -5.77 -7.73
C ILE A 78 28.77 -5.17 -8.10
N GLU A 79 28.91 -3.84 -8.12
CA GLU A 79 30.21 -3.19 -8.36
C GLU A 79 31.20 -3.41 -7.22
N GLU A 80 30.77 -3.33 -5.96
CA GLU A 80 31.62 -3.59 -4.79
C GLU A 80 32.14 -5.04 -4.80
N MET A 81 31.28 -6.00 -5.15
CA MET A 81 31.62 -7.42 -5.23
C MET A 81 32.53 -7.77 -6.42
N LYS A 82 32.63 -6.93 -7.46
CA LYS A 82 33.61 -7.11 -8.54
C LYS A 82 35.04 -6.82 -8.08
N LYS A 83 35.24 -6.12 -6.94
CA LYS A 83 36.57 -5.87 -6.40
C LYS A 83 37.26 -7.18 -5.99
N LYS A 84 38.59 -7.22 -6.11
CA LYS A 84 39.43 -8.41 -5.83
C LYS A 84 39.47 -8.84 -4.35
N LYS A 85 38.76 -8.13 -3.48
CA LYS A 85 38.76 -8.35 -2.02
C LYS A 85 38.02 -9.62 -1.60
N TYR A 86 37.05 -10.07 -2.40
CA TYR A 86 36.21 -11.22 -2.06
C TYR A 86 36.57 -12.46 -2.87
N THR A 87 36.60 -13.61 -2.20
CA THR A 87 36.73 -14.93 -2.82
C THR A 87 35.44 -15.32 -3.56
N LYS A 88 35.51 -16.38 -4.36
CA LYS A 88 34.36 -16.80 -5.21
C LYS A 88 33.19 -17.31 -4.37
N GLU A 89 33.49 -18.02 -3.29
CA GLU A 89 32.51 -18.62 -2.36
C GLU A 89 31.80 -17.55 -1.51
N GLU A 90 32.54 -16.55 -1.01
CA GLU A 90 31.98 -15.42 -0.27
C GLU A 90 30.98 -14.63 -1.13
N LYS A 91 31.26 -14.46 -2.42
CA LYS A 91 30.33 -13.79 -3.36
C LYS A 91 29.03 -14.58 -3.52
N GLU A 92 29.10 -15.89 -3.65
CA GLU A 92 27.91 -16.74 -3.78
C GLU A 92 27.05 -16.75 -2.51
N GLN A 93 27.67 -16.78 -1.33
CA GLN A 93 26.95 -16.71 -0.05
C GLN A 93 26.24 -15.36 0.12
N LEU A 94 26.94 -14.26 -0.12
CA LEU A 94 26.37 -12.92 -0.05
C LEU A 94 25.21 -12.71 -1.05
N ILE A 95 25.33 -13.21 -2.28
CA ILE A 95 24.24 -13.14 -3.26
C ILE A 95 23.00 -13.90 -2.75
N LYS A 96 23.17 -15.10 -2.18
CA LYS A 96 22.06 -15.87 -1.60
C LYS A 96 21.38 -15.15 -0.44
N GLU A 97 22.16 -14.53 0.46
CA GLU A 97 21.61 -13.75 1.57
C GLU A 97 20.84 -12.52 1.07
N ILE A 98 21.34 -11.82 0.05
CA ILE A 98 20.67 -10.65 -0.53
C ILE A 98 19.30 -11.05 -1.11
N TYR A 99 19.23 -12.11 -1.92
CA TYR A 99 17.95 -12.56 -2.51
C TYR A 99 16.94 -12.95 -1.43
N LYS A 100 17.38 -13.67 -0.39
CA LYS A 100 16.53 -14.07 0.73
C LYS A 100 16.01 -12.86 1.53
N THR A 101 16.83 -11.80 1.64
CA THR A 101 16.45 -10.56 2.32
C THR A 101 15.45 -9.72 1.52
N ILE A 102 15.48 -9.83 0.19
CA ILE A 102 14.52 -9.15 -0.70
C ILE A 102 13.18 -9.88 -0.68
N GLU A 103 13.15 -11.22 -0.81
CA GLU A 103 11.90 -12.01 -0.78
C GLU A 103 11.13 -11.82 0.54
N ASN A 104 11.82 -11.82 1.68
CA ASN A 104 11.18 -11.63 2.99
C ASN A 104 10.63 -10.21 3.21
N LYS A 105 11.06 -9.21 2.42
CA LYS A 105 10.60 -7.82 2.52
C LYS A 105 9.27 -7.58 1.81
N ASP A 106 8.90 -8.46 0.88
CA ASP A 106 7.64 -8.38 0.13
C ASP A 106 6.47 -9.12 0.84
N GLU A 107 6.74 -9.81 1.96
CA GLU A 107 5.75 -10.59 2.74
C GLU A 107 5.21 -9.87 4.01
N GLU A 108 5.74 -8.70 4.40
CA GLU A 108 5.26 -7.84 5.52
C GLU A 108 4.41 -6.64 5.05
#